data_AF-A0A8T6T0P0-F1
#
_entry.id   AF-A0A8T6T0P0-F1
#
_cell.length_a   1.000
_cell.length_b   1.000
_cell.length_c   1.000
_cell.angle_alpha   90.00
_cell.angle_beta   90.00
_cell.angle_gamma   90.00
#
_symmetry.space_group_name_H-M   'P 1'
#
loop_
_entity.id
_entity.type
_entity.pdbx_description
1 polymer ?
#
loop_
_entity_poly.entity_id
_entity_poly.type
_entity_poly.pdbx_seq_one_letter_code
_entity_poly.pdbx_strand_id
1 'polypeptide(L)'
;MSRRFLAKILLAGIALAAVIVVFGLLPSGSVAAPTIMVGDWEIDNGDVITRTNEEIHLTGDLIVHNGGLLTFRNVTLKMDSDSSNTYSIVVENGGRFNIYDEDGDSSTTDGASLITALDTSYNYLFQVEDGGELYFNHSDLQECGINSALSTRGLYIESSSCSIREV
;
A
#
# COMPACT_ATOMS: atom_id res chain seq x y z
N MET A 1 -73.91 -42.34 -11.92
CA MET A 1 -72.71 -43.20 -12.05
C MET A 1 -71.47 -42.33 -11.80
N SER A 2 -70.47 -42.88 -11.12
CA SER A 2 -69.47 -42.26 -10.23
C SER A 2 -68.85 -40.91 -10.58
N ARG A 3 -68.81 -40.06 -9.54
CA ARG A 3 -68.09 -38.80 -9.39
C ARG A 3 -66.56 -39.02 -9.41
N ARG A 4 -65.86 -38.15 -10.13
CA ARG A 4 -64.51 -37.65 -9.79
C ARG A 4 -63.35 -38.66 -9.97
N PHE A 5 -63.12 -38.95 -11.23
CA PHE A 5 -61.79 -38.93 -11.87
C PHE A 5 -60.81 -37.97 -11.16
N LEU A 6 -59.58 -38.46 -10.92
CA LEU A 6 -58.37 -37.69 -10.64
C LEU A 6 -58.42 -36.62 -9.53
N ALA A 7 -58.23 -37.04 -8.27
CA ALA A 7 -57.50 -36.25 -7.27
C ALA A 7 -57.24 -37.10 -6.01
N LYS A 8 -56.04 -36.92 -5.42
CA LYS A 8 -55.54 -37.46 -4.13
C LYS A 8 -54.90 -38.85 -4.30
N ILE A 9 -53.59 -39.08 -4.21
CA ILE A 9 -52.52 -38.55 -3.34
C ILE A 9 -51.22 -38.71 -4.15
N LEU A 10 -50.60 -37.64 -4.65
CA LEU A 10 -49.47 -36.93 -4.02
C LEU A 10 -48.39 -37.88 -3.42
N LEU A 11 -47.54 -38.47 -4.26
CA LEU A 11 -46.22 -38.94 -3.86
C LEU A 11 -45.18 -38.35 -4.84
N ALA A 12 -45.00 -37.04 -4.72
CA ALA A 12 -43.86 -36.32 -5.30
C ALA A 12 -42.80 -36.19 -4.20
N GLY A 13 -41.61 -36.69 -4.48
CA GLY A 13 -40.40 -36.54 -3.67
C GLY A 13 -39.29 -37.26 -4.41
N ILE A 14 -38.77 -36.70 -5.50
CA ILE A 14 -37.74 -35.66 -5.51
C ILE A 14 -36.69 -35.96 -4.44
N ALA A 15 -35.84 -36.94 -4.71
CA ALA A 15 -34.48 -36.98 -4.19
C ALA A 15 -33.53 -36.66 -5.34
N LEU A 16 -33.62 -35.43 -5.86
CA LEU A 16 -32.51 -34.86 -6.63
C LEU A 16 -31.56 -34.31 -5.57
N ALA A 17 -30.50 -35.06 -5.27
CA ALA A 17 -29.42 -34.58 -4.43
C ALA A 17 -28.86 -33.31 -5.09
N ALA A 18 -29.22 -32.16 -4.53
CA ALA A 18 -28.59 -30.89 -4.86
C ALA A 18 -27.15 -30.98 -4.38
N VAL A 19 -26.23 -31.33 -5.29
CA VAL A 19 -24.83 -31.01 -5.12
C VAL A 19 -24.76 -29.50 -5.23
N ILE A 20 -24.87 -28.82 -4.09
CA ILE A 20 -24.48 -27.41 -3.99
C ILE A 20 -22.97 -27.42 -4.18
N VAL A 21 -22.53 -27.28 -5.42
CA VAL A 21 -21.17 -26.82 -5.69
C VAL A 21 -21.18 -25.37 -5.23
N VAL A 22 -20.83 -25.15 -3.96
CA VAL A 22 -20.32 -23.87 -3.52
C VAL A 22 -19.00 -23.71 -4.27
N PHE A 23 -19.07 -23.24 -5.52
CA PHE A 23 -17.94 -22.59 -6.15
C PHE A 23 -17.64 -21.45 -5.21
N GLY A 24 -16.57 -21.61 -4.44
CA GLY A 24 -16.02 -20.53 -3.66
C GLY A 24 -15.90 -19.34 -4.59
N LEU A 25 -16.71 -18.32 -4.32
CA LEU A 25 -16.34 -16.96 -4.62
C LEU A 25 -15.08 -16.72 -3.78
N LEU A 26 -13.94 -17.24 -4.24
CA LEU A 26 -12.71 -16.56 -3.99
C LEU A 26 -12.98 -15.17 -4.56
N PRO A 27 -12.92 -14.09 -3.78
CA PRO A 27 -12.72 -12.80 -4.40
C PRO A 27 -11.48 -12.99 -5.26
N SER A 28 -11.67 -13.08 -6.58
CA SER A 28 -10.60 -12.84 -7.51
C SER A 28 -10.28 -11.37 -7.33
N GLY A 29 -9.52 -11.08 -6.27
CA GLY A 29 -8.79 -9.84 -6.12
C GLY A 29 -7.88 -9.80 -7.34
N SER A 30 -8.40 -9.23 -8.41
CA SER A 30 -7.59 -8.76 -9.50
C SER A 30 -6.67 -7.73 -8.86
N VAL A 31 -5.47 -8.16 -8.46
CA VAL A 31 -4.42 -7.22 -8.09
C VAL A 31 -4.27 -6.33 -9.31
N ALA A 32 -4.64 -5.05 -9.17
CA ALA A 32 -4.49 -4.09 -10.24
C ALA A 32 -3.02 -4.09 -10.67
N ALA A 33 -2.76 -3.94 -11.97
CA ALA A 33 -1.39 -3.79 -12.43
C ALA A 33 -0.76 -2.58 -11.72
N PRO A 34 0.53 -2.65 -11.34
CA PRO A 34 1.21 -1.53 -10.68
C PRO A 34 1.13 -0.26 -11.51
N THR A 35 0.96 0.87 -10.84
CA THR A 35 1.15 2.20 -11.43
C THR A 35 2.65 2.42 -11.63
N ILE A 36 3.09 2.56 -12.88
CA ILE A 36 4.50 2.85 -13.20
C ILE A 36 4.68 4.37 -13.32
N MET A 37 5.57 4.94 -12.51
CA MET A 37 5.95 6.34 -12.52
C MET A 37 7.42 6.46 -12.90
N VAL A 38 7.69 7.23 -13.96
CA VAL A 38 9.04 7.41 -14.50
C VAL A 38 9.47 8.86 -14.30
N GLY A 39 10.67 9.06 -13.76
CA GLY A 39 11.18 10.35 -13.34
C GLY A 39 10.75 10.70 -11.92
N ASP A 40 11.26 11.84 -11.46
CA ASP A 40 11.04 12.29 -10.09
C ASP A 40 9.57 12.65 -9.86
N TRP A 41 9.07 12.28 -8.69
CA TRP A 41 7.74 12.60 -8.22
C TRP A 41 7.83 13.70 -7.16
N GLU A 42 7.53 14.92 -7.60
CA GLU A 42 7.53 16.12 -6.76
C GLU A 42 6.10 16.40 -6.25
N ILE A 43 5.98 16.66 -4.95
CA ILE A 43 4.75 17.12 -4.29
C ILE A 43 4.96 18.57 -3.89
N ASP A 44 4.42 19.48 -4.68
CA ASP A 44 4.71 20.90 -4.58
C ASP A 44 3.88 21.62 -3.51
N ASN A 45 4.23 22.88 -3.26
CA ASN A 45 3.50 23.74 -2.34
C ASN A 45 2.00 23.84 -2.71
N GLY A 46 1.14 23.44 -1.78
CA GLY A 46 -0.31 23.45 -1.95
C GLY A 46 -0.87 22.16 -2.53
N ASP A 47 -0.02 21.23 -2.97
CA ASP A 47 -0.46 19.91 -3.39
C ASP A 47 -0.84 19.06 -2.18
N VAL A 48 -2.03 18.48 -2.26
CA VAL A 48 -2.56 17.53 -1.28
C VAL A 48 -2.94 16.26 -2.02
N ILE A 49 -2.04 15.29 -2.02
CA ILE A 49 -2.17 14.04 -2.78
C ILE A 49 -2.42 12.88 -1.81
N THR A 50 -3.42 12.05 -2.14
CA THR A 50 -3.72 10.82 -1.42
C THR A 50 -3.75 9.65 -2.39
N ARG A 51 -2.99 8.58 -2.08
CA ARG A 51 -3.02 7.30 -2.80
C ARG A 51 -3.55 6.21 -1.88
N THR A 52 -4.35 5.32 -2.45
CA THR A 52 -5.08 4.28 -1.70
C THR A 52 -5.15 2.98 -2.49
N ASN A 53 -4.93 1.84 -1.84
CA ASN A 53 -5.19 0.50 -2.40
C ASN A 53 -4.48 0.26 -3.75
N GLU A 54 -3.22 0.67 -3.88
CA GLU A 54 -2.45 0.51 -5.12
C GLU A 54 -0.98 0.14 -4.88
N GLU A 55 -0.36 -0.47 -5.89
CA GLU A 55 1.08 -0.66 -5.96
C GLU A 55 1.66 0.37 -6.94
N ILE A 56 2.71 1.08 -6.53
CA ILE A 56 3.42 2.08 -7.34
C ILE A 56 4.86 1.63 -7.52
N HIS A 57 5.36 1.62 -8.75
CA HIS A 57 6.80 1.49 -9.04
C HIS A 57 7.31 2.85 -9.48
N LEU A 58 8.28 3.39 -8.74
CA LEU A 58 8.86 4.70 -9.01
C LEU A 58 10.31 4.56 -9.45
N THR A 59 10.59 4.97 -10.69
CA THR A 59 11.95 5.08 -11.25
C THR A 59 12.38 6.55 -11.19
N GLY A 60 12.67 7.05 -9.99
CA GLY A 60 12.98 8.46 -9.70
C GLY A 60 12.96 8.76 -8.20
N ASP A 61 13.32 9.98 -7.84
CA ASP A 61 13.19 10.46 -6.45
C ASP A 61 11.73 10.78 -6.12
N LEU A 62 11.33 10.61 -4.86
CA LEU A 62 10.07 11.14 -4.32
C LEU A 62 10.40 12.31 -3.40
N ILE A 63 9.96 13.51 -3.77
CA ILE A 63 10.29 14.73 -3.02
C ILE A 63 9.00 15.40 -2.56
N VAL A 64 8.84 15.54 -1.25
CA VAL A 64 7.74 16.31 -0.65
C VAL A 64 8.28 17.68 -0.25
N HIS A 65 8.01 18.68 -1.10
CA HIS A 65 8.47 20.04 -0.89
C HIS A 65 7.69 20.76 0.22
N ASN A 66 8.19 21.93 0.61
CA ASN A 66 7.53 22.82 1.54
C ASN A 66 6.07 23.12 1.14
N GLY A 67 5.12 22.79 2.03
CA GLY A 67 3.69 23.00 1.81
C GLY A 67 3.02 21.88 1.01
N GLY A 68 3.79 20.88 0.54
CA GLY A 68 3.28 19.66 -0.06
C GLY A 68 2.85 18.64 0.99
N LEU A 69 1.77 17.90 0.69
CA LEU A 69 1.23 16.86 1.56
C LEU A 69 0.93 15.59 0.77
N LEU A 70 1.66 14.52 1.08
CA LEU A 70 1.42 13.19 0.53
C LEU A 70 0.84 12.26 1.61
N THR A 71 -0.19 11.50 1.25
CA THR A 71 -0.78 10.48 2.12
C THR A 71 -0.94 9.14 1.40
N PHE A 72 -0.41 8.08 2.03
CA PHE A 72 -0.59 6.69 1.63
C PHE A 72 -1.48 5.95 2.62
N ARG A 73 -2.38 5.12 2.06
CA ARG A 73 -3.25 4.18 2.80
C ARG A 73 -3.33 2.86 2.04
N ASN A 74 -2.82 1.77 2.60
CA ASN A 74 -2.70 0.50 1.88
C ASN A 74 -2.04 0.67 0.50
N VAL A 75 -0.91 1.37 0.50
CA VAL A 75 -0.10 1.59 -0.70
C VAL A 75 1.17 0.79 -0.57
N THR A 76 1.52 0.04 -1.62
CA THR A 76 2.87 -0.51 -1.77
C THR A 76 3.66 0.39 -2.71
N LEU A 77 4.61 1.17 -2.18
CA LEU A 77 5.58 1.91 -2.99
C LEU A 77 6.86 1.06 -3.14
N LYS A 78 7.22 0.76 -4.38
CA LYS A 78 8.50 0.11 -4.73
C LYS A 78 9.40 1.12 -5.42
N MET A 79 10.52 1.44 -4.79
CA MET A 79 11.57 2.27 -5.37
C MET A 79 12.37 1.42 -6.36
N ASP A 80 12.35 1.78 -7.64
CA ASP A 80 13.03 1.08 -8.73
C ASP A 80 14.43 1.65 -8.93
N SER A 81 15.27 1.50 -7.91
CA SER A 81 16.70 1.83 -7.98
C SER A 81 17.46 0.73 -8.71
N ASP A 82 18.62 1.07 -9.28
CA ASP A 82 19.47 0.12 -10.00
C ASP A 82 20.96 0.31 -9.68
N SER A 83 21.81 -0.46 -10.37
CA SER A 83 23.28 -0.39 -10.19
C SER A 83 23.91 0.97 -10.51
N SER A 84 23.22 1.81 -11.27
CA SER A 84 23.70 3.12 -11.72
C SER A 84 23.11 4.26 -10.90
N ASN A 85 21.88 4.10 -10.38
CA ASN A 85 21.14 5.14 -9.70
C ASN A 85 20.52 4.62 -8.41
N THR A 86 20.87 5.26 -7.29
CA THR A 86 20.15 5.09 -6.04
C THR A 86 19.21 6.27 -5.86
N TYR A 87 17.90 5.98 -5.85
CA TYR A 87 16.87 6.98 -5.62
C TYR A 87 16.57 7.18 -4.14
N SER A 88 15.93 8.31 -3.84
CA SER A 88 15.65 8.77 -2.49
C SER A 88 14.20 9.18 -2.34
N ILE A 89 13.71 9.02 -1.11
CA ILE A 89 12.49 9.65 -0.61
C ILE A 89 12.95 10.79 0.30
N VAL A 90 12.58 12.03 -0.02
CA VAL A 90 12.96 13.23 0.73
C VAL A 90 11.72 13.99 1.16
N VAL A 91 11.58 14.20 2.47
CA VAL A 91 10.59 15.12 3.03
C VAL A 91 11.34 16.36 3.49
N GLU A 92 11.23 17.43 2.70
CA GLU A 92 11.92 18.69 2.97
C GLU A 92 11.23 19.47 4.11
N ASN A 93 11.89 20.54 4.56
CA ASN A 93 11.33 21.48 5.52
C ASN A 93 9.93 21.99 5.10
N GLY A 94 8.93 21.76 5.95
CA GLY A 94 7.54 22.15 5.71
C GLY A 94 6.75 21.19 4.82
N GLY A 95 7.39 20.13 4.29
CA GLY A 95 6.72 19.03 3.62
C GLY A 95 6.15 18.02 4.60
N ARG A 96 5.09 17.29 4.21
CA ARG A 96 4.46 16.27 5.05
C ARG A 96 4.22 14.96 4.31
N PHE A 97 4.72 13.87 4.87
CA PHE A 97 4.44 12.52 4.39
C PHE A 97 3.73 11.68 5.47
N ASN A 98 2.54 11.23 5.13
CA ASN A 98 1.70 10.37 5.95
C ASN A 98 1.66 8.96 5.34
N ILE A 99 1.98 7.94 6.12
CA ILE A 99 1.99 6.54 5.69
C ILE A 99 1.20 5.74 6.71
N TYR A 100 0.04 5.26 6.27
CA TYR A 100 -0.95 4.65 7.14
C TYR A 100 -1.43 3.31 6.61
N ASP A 101 -1.88 2.48 7.53
CA ASP A 101 -2.80 1.39 7.26
C ASP A 101 -4.19 1.91 6.76
N GLU A 102 -4.95 1.02 6.12
CA GLU A 102 -6.29 1.30 5.59
C GLU A 102 -7.31 1.57 6.70
N ASP A 103 -7.39 0.68 7.68
CA ASP A 103 -8.48 0.63 8.66
C ASP A 103 -8.07 1.09 10.07
N GLY A 104 -6.76 1.18 10.31
CA GLY A 104 -6.17 1.60 11.58
C GLY A 104 -6.18 0.51 12.65
N ASP A 105 -6.54 -0.72 12.29
CA ASP A 105 -6.53 -1.89 13.17
C ASP A 105 -5.14 -2.50 13.21
N SER A 106 -4.40 -2.12 14.25
CA SER A 106 -3.04 -2.58 14.49
C SER A 106 -2.91 -4.08 14.79
N SER A 107 -4.03 -4.77 15.03
CA SER A 107 -4.03 -6.22 15.25
C SER A 107 -3.91 -7.02 13.96
N THR A 108 -3.98 -6.37 12.80
CA THR A 108 -3.80 -7.00 11.49
C THR A 108 -2.71 -6.31 10.70
N THR A 109 -2.13 -7.03 9.75
CA THR A 109 -1.22 -6.47 8.74
C THR A 109 -1.94 -6.25 7.41
N ASP A 110 -3.22 -6.61 7.32
CA ASP A 110 -4.02 -6.47 6.11
C ASP A 110 -4.37 -4.99 5.95
N GLY A 111 -3.85 -4.35 4.89
CA GLY A 111 -4.06 -2.92 4.65
C GLY A 111 -2.88 -2.03 5.01
N ALA A 112 -1.83 -2.59 5.63
CA ALA A 112 -0.60 -1.86 5.94
C ALA A 112 0.03 -1.29 4.65
N SER A 113 0.41 -0.02 4.67
CA SER A 113 1.25 0.51 3.59
C SER A 113 2.66 -0.07 3.71
N LEU A 114 3.30 -0.31 2.57
CA LEU A 114 4.67 -0.82 2.48
C LEU A 114 5.50 0.08 1.58
N ILE A 115 6.65 0.53 2.07
CA ILE A 115 7.68 1.17 1.24
C ILE A 115 8.90 0.23 1.21
N THR A 116 9.31 -0.16 -0.01
CA THR A 116 10.40 -1.13 -0.20
C THR A 116 11.14 -0.91 -1.53
N ALA A 117 12.22 -1.65 -1.75
CA ALA A 117 12.94 -1.67 -3.02
C ALA A 117 12.23 -2.61 -4.02
N LEU A 118 12.23 -2.25 -5.32
CA LEU A 118 11.73 -3.15 -6.37
C LEU A 118 12.67 -4.34 -6.57
N ASP A 119 13.98 -4.09 -6.64
CA ASP A 119 15.05 -5.08 -6.60
C ASP A 119 15.84 -4.90 -5.29
N THR A 120 15.78 -5.91 -4.42
CA THR A 120 16.45 -5.91 -3.10
C THR A 120 17.98 -5.87 -3.16
N SER A 121 18.56 -5.96 -4.37
CA SER A 121 19.99 -5.74 -4.59
C SER A 121 20.33 -4.24 -4.65
N TYR A 122 19.33 -3.39 -4.88
CA TYR A 122 19.45 -1.95 -5.10
C TYR A 122 18.46 -1.20 -4.19
N ASN A 123 18.93 -0.92 -2.99
CA ASN A 123 18.16 -0.21 -1.98
C ASN A 123 18.04 1.29 -2.30
N TYR A 124 17.18 1.98 -1.54
CA TYR A 124 16.92 3.42 -1.65
C TYR A 124 17.25 4.14 -0.34
N LEU A 125 17.25 5.47 -0.36
CA LEU A 125 17.41 6.30 0.85
C LEU A 125 16.06 6.90 1.27
N PHE A 126 15.84 7.06 2.57
CA PHE A 126 14.70 7.77 3.13
C PHE A 126 15.20 8.86 4.08
N GLN A 127 14.92 10.11 3.73
CA GLN A 127 15.34 11.29 4.48
C GLN A 127 14.14 12.17 4.84
N VAL A 128 14.08 12.58 6.11
CA VAL A 128 13.23 13.66 6.59
C VAL A 128 14.14 14.74 7.14
N GLU A 129 14.07 15.93 6.55
CA GLU A 129 14.88 17.09 6.91
C GLU A 129 14.28 17.87 8.08
N ASP A 130 15.08 18.79 8.64
CA ASP A 130 14.62 19.65 9.73
C ASP A 130 13.40 20.47 9.31
N GLY A 131 12.35 20.40 10.12
CA GLY A 131 11.04 20.98 9.83
C GLY A 131 10.14 20.16 8.91
N GLY A 132 10.62 19.05 8.32
CA GLY A 132 9.77 18.09 7.60
C GLY A 132 8.92 17.25 8.56
N GLU A 133 7.74 16.80 8.14
CA GLU A 133 6.82 16.03 8.98
C GLU A 133 6.62 14.60 8.47
N LEU A 134 6.84 13.61 9.34
CA LEU A 134 6.63 12.20 9.03
C LEU A 134 5.67 11.55 10.04
N TYR A 135 4.59 10.98 9.52
CA TYR A 135 3.64 10.18 10.31
C TYR A 135 3.55 8.78 9.71
N PHE A 136 4.07 7.79 10.43
CA PHE A 136 4.19 6.42 9.99
C PHE A 136 3.46 5.51 10.98
N ASN A 137 2.33 4.93 10.58
CA ASN A 137 1.43 4.23 11.49
C ASN A 137 0.93 2.91 10.90
N HIS A 138 1.22 1.80 11.60
CA HIS A 138 0.85 0.44 11.19
C HIS A 138 1.22 0.16 9.74
N SER A 139 2.47 0.41 9.41
CA SER A 139 2.97 0.27 8.05
C SER A 139 4.39 -0.25 8.14
N ASP A 140 4.97 -0.58 6.99
CA ASP A 140 6.30 -1.17 6.92
C ASP A 140 7.24 -0.36 6.02
N LEU A 141 8.46 -0.16 6.52
CA LEU A 141 9.58 0.39 5.76
C LEU A 141 10.66 -0.70 5.67
N GLN A 142 10.96 -1.15 4.46
CA GLN A 142 11.89 -2.25 4.21
C GLN A 142 12.94 -1.85 3.18
N GLU A 143 14.07 -2.55 3.16
CA GLU A 143 15.13 -2.41 2.14
C GLU A 143 15.61 -0.97 1.91
N CYS A 144 15.57 -0.14 2.97
CA CYS A 144 16.18 1.19 2.94
C CYS A 144 17.65 1.11 3.39
N GLY A 145 18.50 1.87 2.71
CA GLY A 145 19.92 2.00 3.01
C GLY A 145 20.83 1.15 2.16
N ILE A 146 21.96 1.75 1.81
CA ILE A 146 22.99 1.11 1.02
C ILE A 146 24.02 0.54 2.00
N ASN A 147 24.51 -0.67 1.74
CA ASN A 147 25.62 -1.31 2.47
C ASN A 147 26.94 -0.54 2.27
N SER A 148 27.04 0.67 2.83
CA SER A 148 28.24 1.50 2.84
C SER A 148 28.35 2.26 4.18
N ALA A 149 29.48 2.92 4.42
CA ALA A 149 29.78 3.61 5.69
C ALA A 149 28.68 4.62 6.09
N LEU A 150 28.70 5.07 7.35
CA LEU A 150 27.71 5.94 8.04
C LEU A 150 27.18 7.18 7.28
N SER A 151 27.74 7.52 6.12
CA SER A 151 27.25 8.51 5.15
C SER A 151 26.07 8.03 4.27
N THR A 152 25.71 6.75 4.27
CA THR A 152 24.55 6.19 3.51
C THR A 152 23.47 5.63 4.42
N ARG A 153 23.03 6.42 5.39
CA ARG A 153 21.93 6.04 6.30
C ARG A 153 20.69 5.70 5.48
N GLY A 154 20.16 4.48 5.63
CA GLY A 154 18.93 4.10 4.94
C GLY A 154 17.72 4.89 5.37
N LEU A 155 17.63 5.15 6.68
CA LEU A 155 16.66 6.03 7.26
C LEU A 155 17.39 7.14 8.03
N TYR A 156 17.16 8.39 7.63
CA TYR A 156 17.64 9.57 8.33
C TYR A 156 16.46 10.50 8.64
N ILE A 157 16.20 10.71 9.93
CA ILE A 157 15.13 11.60 10.39
C ILE A 157 15.77 12.67 11.27
N GLU A 158 15.83 13.88 10.73
CA GLU A 158 16.19 15.08 11.46
C GLU A 158 14.93 15.94 11.54
N SER A 159 14.00 15.64 12.45
CA SER A 159 12.75 16.39 12.54
C SER A 159 12.26 16.44 13.98
N SER A 160 11.66 17.57 14.36
CA SER A 160 10.94 17.72 15.63
C SER A 160 9.52 17.16 15.61
N SER A 161 9.02 16.79 14.43
CA SER A 161 7.63 16.37 14.18
C SER A 161 7.60 15.04 13.44
N CYS A 162 7.97 13.97 14.16
CA CYS A 162 7.92 12.60 13.66
C CYS A 162 7.15 11.69 14.63
N SER A 163 6.28 10.83 14.10
CA SER A 163 5.60 9.78 14.86
C SER A 163 5.67 8.46 14.11
N ILE A 164 6.35 7.47 14.70
CA ILE A 164 6.38 6.08 14.23
C ILE A 164 5.66 5.23 15.26
N ARG A 165 4.61 4.50 14.86
CA ARG A 165 3.76 3.72 15.77
C ARG A 165 3.48 2.32 15.23
N GLU A 166 3.72 1.36 16.12
CA GLU A 166 3.26 -0.02 16.08
C GLU A 166 2.35 -0.14 17.33
N VAL A 167 1.14 -0.72 17.25
CA VAL A 167 0.40 -1.08 18.48
C VAL A 167 -0.05 -2.52 18.50
#